data_AF-A0A8J8PTN8-F1
#
_entry.id   AF-A0A8J8PTN8-F1
#
_cell.length_a   1.000
_cell.length_b   1.000
_cell.length_c   1.000
_cell.angle_alpha   90.00
_cell.angle_beta   90.00
_cell.angle_gamma   90.00
#
_symmetry.space_group_name_H-M   'P 1'
#
loop_
_entity.id
_entity.type
_entity.pdbx_description
1 polymer ?
#
loop_
_entity_poly.entity_id
_entity_poly.type
_entity_poly.pdbx_seq_one_letter_code
_entity_poly.pdbx_strand_id
1 'polypeptide(L)'
;MKEIAESYLTERISVKLPILDIPVPCNTTCIMTSKYKDLLSIENFKAQVEVLDSLIDLIQDRIYTLRYDLGEIFSRYANNINIDNLTYAVYKIIEEGGNTVIGDKIYFGEKEIAQGDFHILYNINKIIEEIAKKDANIKSLCDEIKYLSEATWEHFDKNIRRSLNEG
;
A
#
# COMPACT_ATOMS: atom_id res chain seq x y z
N MET A 1 -1.06 -28.90 14.98
CA MET A 1 -0.19 -27.72 14.87
C MET A 1 0.72 -27.75 13.65
N LYS A 2 1.52 -28.81 13.43
CA LYS A 2 2.44 -28.87 12.26
C LYS A 2 1.74 -28.68 10.90
N GLU A 3 0.62 -29.36 10.66
CA GLU A 3 -0.17 -29.22 9.43
C GLU A 3 -0.76 -27.80 9.25
N ILE A 4 -1.16 -27.14 10.34
CA ILE A 4 -1.66 -25.75 10.33
C ILE A 4 -0.53 -24.77 9.99
N ALA A 5 0.67 -24.99 10.53
CA ALA A 5 1.85 -24.18 10.23
C ALA A 5 2.31 -24.32 8.78
N GLU A 6 2.36 -25.56 8.26
CA GLU A 6 2.67 -25.82 6.85
C GLU A 6 1.64 -25.15 5.92
N SER A 7 0.34 -25.30 6.22
CA SER A 7 -0.74 -24.64 5.49
C SER A 7 -0.59 -23.11 5.50
N TYR A 8 -0.28 -22.49 6.64
CA TYR A 8 -0.10 -21.04 6.76
C TYR A 8 1.06 -20.55 5.87
N LEU A 9 2.19 -21.27 5.89
CA LEU A 9 3.38 -20.91 5.11
C LEU A 9 3.18 -21.12 3.60
N THR A 10 2.34 -22.06 3.19
CA THR A 10 2.03 -22.32 1.78
C THR A 10 0.97 -21.37 1.23
N GLU A 11 -0.09 -21.09 1.99
CA GLU A 11 -1.16 -20.20 1.55
C GLU A 11 -0.72 -18.74 1.43
N ARG A 12 0.32 -18.34 2.17
CA ARG A 12 0.87 -16.96 2.18
C ARG A 12 -0.24 -15.91 2.27
N ILE A 13 -1.11 -16.08 3.27
CA ILE A 13 -2.26 -15.20 3.45
C ILE A 13 -1.82 -13.73 3.59
N SER A 14 -2.54 -12.85 2.90
CA SER A 14 -2.20 -11.42 2.79
C SER A 14 -3.40 -10.53 3.04
N VAL A 15 -3.13 -9.32 3.53
CA VAL A 15 -4.10 -8.22 3.55
C VAL A 15 -3.67 -7.13 2.57
N LYS A 16 -4.64 -6.37 2.06
CA LYS A 16 -4.35 -5.18 1.25
C LYS A 16 -4.33 -3.96 2.15
N LEU A 17 -3.26 -3.17 2.04
CA LEU A 17 -3.19 -1.88 2.70
C LEU A 17 -4.18 -0.88 2.08
N PRO A 18 -4.78 0.00 2.90
CA PRO A 18 -5.75 0.98 2.42
C PRO A 18 -5.10 1.95 1.41
N ILE A 19 -5.94 2.57 0.56
CA ILE A 19 -5.58 3.55 -0.47
C ILE A 19 -4.78 2.96 -1.64
N LEU A 20 -3.63 2.33 -1.38
CA LEU A 20 -2.72 1.83 -2.42
C LEU A 20 -2.99 0.39 -2.88
N ASP A 21 -3.85 -0.36 -2.18
CA ASP A 21 -4.19 -1.76 -2.47
C ASP A 21 -2.95 -2.70 -2.49
N ILE A 22 -1.89 -2.35 -1.74
CA ILE A 22 -0.63 -3.11 -1.68
C ILE A 22 -0.83 -4.38 -0.83
N PRO A 23 -0.52 -5.58 -1.35
CA PRO A 23 -0.60 -6.82 -0.57
C PRO A 23 0.60 -6.97 0.36
N VAL A 24 0.34 -7.15 1.65
CA VAL A 24 1.34 -7.47 2.68
C VAL A 24 0.93 -8.75 3.41
N PRO A 25 1.87 -9.49 4.03
CA PRO A 25 1.53 -10.67 4.82
C PRO A 25 0.53 -10.34 5.93
N CYS A 26 -0.30 -11.31 6.30
CA CYS A 26 -1.29 -11.11 7.36
C CYS A 26 -0.66 -10.73 8.70
N ASN A 27 -1.11 -9.60 9.23
CA ASN A 27 -0.76 -9.06 10.54
C ASN A 27 -1.50 -9.82 11.67
N THR A 28 -1.23 -9.47 12.93
CA THR A 28 -1.86 -10.12 14.09
C THR A 28 -3.39 -10.13 14.00
N THR A 29 -3.99 -9.01 13.61
CA THR A 29 -5.45 -8.88 13.48
C THR A 29 -6.03 -9.80 12.41
N CYS A 30 -5.38 -9.91 11.24
CA CYS A 30 -5.77 -10.88 10.21
C CYS A 30 -5.66 -12.32 10.74
N ILE A 31 -4.55 -12.67 11.39
CA ILE A 31 -4.32 -14.04 11.88
C ILE A 31 -5.36 -14.42 12.93
N MET A 32 -5.65 -13.53 13.87
CA MET A 32 -6.59 -13.74 14.97
C MET A 32 -8.03 -14.02 14.50
N THR A 33 -8.42 -13.47 13.35
CA THR A 33 -9.76 -13.67 12.75
C THR A 33 -9.81 -14.82 11.74
N SER A 34 -8.66 -15.45 11.47
CA SER A 34 -8.52 -16.55 10.52
C SER A 34 -8.54 -17.93 11.20
N LYS A 35 -8.48 -18.99 10.38
CA LYS A 35 -8.26 -20.37 10.85
C LYS A 35 -6.90 -20.60 11.53
N TYR A 36 -5.99 -19.62 11.45
CA TYR A 36 -4.61 -19.70 11.96
C TYR A 36 -4.39 -19.06 13.34
N LYS A 37 -5.45 -18.57 13.99
CA LYS A 37 -5.36 -17.89 15.29
C LYS A 37 -4.53 -18.64 16.35
N ASP A 38 -4.58 -19.97 16.33
CA ASP A 38 -3.89 -20.82 17.31
C ASP A 38 -2.36 -20.76 17.15
N LEU A 39 -1.85 -20.35 15.97
CA LEU A 39 -0.40 -20.14 15.80
C LEU A 39 0.13 -19.00 16.68
N LEU A 40 -0.73 -18.02 17.05
CA LEU A 40 -0.35 -16.91 17.93
C LEU A 40 -0.05 -17.35 19.37
N SER A 41 -0.33 -18.61 19.76
CA SER A 41 0.10 -19.14 21.05
C SER A 41 1.58 -19.53 21.07
N ILE A 42 2.24 -19.61 19.90
CA ILE A 42 3.68 -19.87 19.79
C ILE A 42 4.39 -18.53 20.00
N GLU A 43 5.05 -18.35 21.16
CA GLU A 43 5.64 -17.06 21.56
C GLU A 43 6.62 -16.50 20.51
N ASN A 44 7.50 -17.35 19.96
CA ASN A 44 8.45 -16.93 18.95
C ASN A 44 7.74 -16.48 17.65
N PHE A 45 6.71 -17.20 17.21
CA PHE A 45 5.92 -16.79 16.04
C PHE A 45 5.20 -15.47 16.30
N LYS A 46 4.53 -15.35 17.44
CA LYS A 46 3.82 -14.13 17.84
C LYS A 46 4.76 -12.92 17.84
N ALA A 47 5.95 -13.05 18.44
CA ALA A 47 6.94 -11.97 18.44
C ALA A 47 7.37 -11.56 17.01
N GLN A 48 7.52 -12.51 16.08
CA GLN A 48 7.82 -12.18 14.69
C GLN A 48 6.64 -11.50 13.97
N VAL A 49 5.40 -11.86 14.29
CA VAL A 49 4.20 -11.19 13.76
C VAL A 49 4.08 -9.76 14.31
N GLU A 50 4.42 -9.51 15.57
CA GLU A 50 4.43 -8.15 16.15
C GLU A 50 5.46 -7.23 15.46
N VAL A 51 6.59 -7.78 15.01
CA VAL A 51 7.54 -7.04 14.15
C VAL A 51 6.91 -6.72 12.79
N LEU A 52 6.16 -7.66 12.21
CA LEU A 52 5.43 -7.43 10.97
C LEU A 52 4.36 -6.34 11.13
N ASP A 53 3.62 -6.34 12.25
CA ASP A 53 2.64 -5.29 12.57
C ASP A 53 3.30 -3.92 12.56
N SER A 54 4.46 -3.79 13.20
CA SER A 54 5.22 -2.52 13.24
C SER A 54 5.67 -2.05 11.86
N LEU A 55 6.08 -2.96 10.97
CA LEU A 55 6.43 -2.62 9.58
C LEU A 55 5.20 -2.16 8.80
N ILE A 56 4.05 -2.82 9.01
CA ILE A 56 2.79 -2.47 8.35
C ILE A 56 2.32 -1.09 8.79
N ASP A 57 2.39 -0.77 10.08
CA ASP A 57 2.04 0.54 10.61
C ASP A 57 2.93 1.63 10.00
N LEU A 58 4.24 1.38 9.89
CA LEU A 58 5.17 2.31 9.23
C LEU A 58 4.80 2.54 7.76
N ILE A 59 4.44 1.49 7.02
CA ILE A 59 3.99 1.65 5.62
C ILE A 59 2.72 2.50 5.57
N GLN A 60 1.76 2.24 6.46
CA GLN A 60 0.52 3.01 6.50
C GLN A 60 0.79 4.50 6.78
N ASP A 61 1.69 4.81 7.71
CA ASP A 61 2.11 6.19 7.97
C ASP A 61 2.70 6.85 6.72
N ARG A 62 3.51 6.13 5.94
CA ARG A 62 4.04 6.64 4.66
C ARG A 62 2.97 6.84 3.61
N ILE A 63 1.99 5.94 3.51
CA ILE A 63 0.82 6.10 2.62
C ILE A 63 0.03 7.36 3.00
N TYR A 64 -0.22 7.58 4.29
CA TYR A 64 -0.92 8.77 4.75
C TYR A 64 -0.10 10.05 4.54
N THR A 65 1.22 9.99 4.68
CA THR A 65 2.12 11.11 4.36
C THR A 65 2.02 11.46 2.88
N LEU A 66 2.12 10.47 1.98
CA LEU A 66 1.96 10.67 0.54
C LEU A 66 0.60 11.30 0.21
N ARG A 67 -0.48 10.76 0.80
CA ARG A 67 -1.84 11.29 0.64
C ARG A 67 -1.95 12.74 1.09
N TYR A 68 -1.33 13.09 2.21
CA TYR A 68 -1.34 14.45 2.75
C TYR A 68 -0.58 15.41 1.83
N ASP A 69 0.63 15.05 1.40
CA ASP A 69 1.45 15.89 0.52
C ASP A 69 0.76 16.15 -0.83
N LEU A 70 0.13 15.11 -1.41
CA LEU A 70 -0.71 15.29 -2.60
C LEU A 70 -1.93 16.17 -2.31
N GLY A 71 -2.56 16.02 -1.14
CA GLY A 71 -3.67 16.87 -0.71
C GLY A 71 -3.30 18.35 -0.69
N GLU A 72 -2.12 18.69 -0.18
CA GLU A 72 -1.61 20.07 -0.16
C GLU A 72 -1.35 20.61 -1.57
N ILE A 73 -0.70 19.81 -2.43
CA ILE A 73 -0.42 20.18 -3.83
C ILE A 73 -1.73 20.46 -4.59
N PHE A 74 -2.75 19.64 -4.35
CA PHE A 74 -4.04 19.73 -5.04
C PHE A 74 -5.12 20.49 -4.25
N SER A 75 -4.75 21.22 -3.19
CA SER A 75 -5.68 21.93 -2.29
C SER A 75 -6.68 22.84 -3.02
N ARG A 76 -6.25 23.51 -4.10
CA ARG A 76 -7.11 24.37 -4.94
C ARG A 76 -8.19 23.62 -5.72
N TYR A 77 -8.04 22.31 -5.86
CA TYR A 77 -8.94 21.42 -6.58
C TYR A 77 -9.62 20.42 -5.63
N ALA A 78 -9.64 20.67 -4.32
CA ALA A 78 -10.14 19.73 -3.32
C ALA A 78 -11.57 19.22 -3.57
N ASN A 79 -12.44 20.06 -4.15
CA ASN A 79 -13.83 19.69 -4.48
C ASN A 79 -13.96 18.87 -5.78
N ASN A 80 -12.87 18.76 -6.54
CA ASN A 80 -12.84 18.13 -7.86
C ASN A 80 -12.11 16.79 -7.84
N ILE A 81 -11.42 16.44 -6.75
CA ILE A 81 -10.50 15.30 -6.69
C ILE A 81 -10.94 14.32 -5.62
N ASN A 82 -10.88 13.03 -5.97
CA ASN A 82 -10.84 11.96 -5.00
C ASN A 82 -9.38 11.73 -4.60
N ILE A 83 -9.00 12.19 -3.41
CA ILE A 83 -7.59 12.16 -2.96
C ILE A 83 -7.04 10.74 -2.81
N ASP A 84 -7.87 9.76 -2.41
CA ASP A 84 -7.41 8.38 -2.24
C ASP A 84 -7.11 7.74 -3.60
N ASN A 85 -7.98 7.96 -4.59
CA ASN A 85 -7.77 7.49 -5.95
C ASN A 85 -6.61 8.22 -6.64
N LEU A 86 -6.42 9.51 -6.38
CA LEU A 86 -5.24 10.25 -6.82
C LEU A 86 -3.96 9.67 -6.22
N THR A 87 -3.95 9.41 -4.91
CA THR A 87 -2.81 8.82 -4.20
C THR A 87 -2.44 7.45 -4.79
N TYR A 88 -3.46 6.60 -5.01
CA TYR A 88 -3.30 5.33 -5.71
C TYR A 88 -2.67 5.51 -7.09
N ALA A 89 -3.22 6.40 -7.91
CA ALA A 89 -2.77 6.61 -9.28
C ALA A 89 -1.33 7.12 -9.35
N VAL A 90 -0.97 8.12 -8.52
CA VAL A 90 0.38 8.68 -8.49
C VAL A 90 1.40 7.61 -8.11
N TYR A 91 1.14 6.85 -7.04
CA TYR A 91 2.01 5.75 -6.64
C TYR A 91 2.19 4.73 -7.78
N LYS A 92 1.10 4.31 -8.41
CA LYS A 92 1.14 3.33 -9.51
C LYS A 92 1.88 3.85 -10.74
N ILE A 93 1.67 5.11 -11.11
CA ILE A 93 2.38 5.73 -12.24
C ILE A 93 3.89 5.77 -11.98
N ILE A 94 4.31 6.08 -10.75
CA ILE A 94 5.74 6.14 -10.40
C ILE A 94 6.35 4.74 -10.39
N GLU A 95 5.71 3.76 -9.74
CA GLU A 95 6.29 2.44 -9.52
C GLU A 95 6.14 1.45 -10.67
N GLU A 96 5.02 1.54 -11.40
CA GLU A 96 4.62 0.57 -12.42
C GLU A 96 4.47 1.22 -13.80
N GLY A 97 4.51 2.55 -13.87
CA GLY A 97 4.22 3.31 -15.08
C GLY A 97 2.72 3.41 -15.36
N GLY A 98 2.40 3.77 -16.60
CA GLY A 98 1.03 4.02 -17.04
C GLY A 98 0.68 5.50 -17.09
N ASN A 99 -0.55 5.78 -17.53
CA ASN A 99 -1.04 7.14 -17.73
C ASN A 99 -2.51 7.23 -17.30
N THR A 100 -2.89 8.43 -16.89
CA THR A 100 -4.28 8.82 -16.71
C THR A 100 -4.98 8.97 -18.06
N VAL A 101 -6.29 8.74 -18.07
CA VAL A 101 -7.17 8.97 -19.23
C VAL A 101 -8.05 10.17 -18.93
N ILE A 102 -8.01 11.19 -19.80
CA ILE A 102 -8.84 12.38 -19.71
C ILE A 102 -10.03 12.23 -20.66
N GLY A 103 -11.24 12.30 -20.11
CA GLY A 103 -12.50 12.49 -20.84
C GLY A 103 -13.36 13.52 -20.12
N ASP A 104 -14.63 13.19 -19.87
CA ASP A 104 -15.51 14.00 -18.99
C ASP A 104 -15.05 14.01 -17.52
N LYS A 105 -14.14 13.10 -17.18
CA LYS A 105 -13.46 12.93 -15.89
C LYS A 105 -12.05 12.41 -16.13
N ILE A 106 -11.21 12.41 -15.11
CA ILE A 106 -9.89 11.77 -15.14
C ILE A 106 -9.98 10.41 -14.47
N TYR A 107 -9.49 9.38 -15.15
CA TYR A 107 -9.42 8.02 -14.63
C TYR A 107 -7.99 7.48 -14.65
N PHE A 108 -7.70 6.54 -13.73
CA PHE A 108 -6.57 5.63 -13.83
C PHE A 108 -7.05 4.20 -13.59
N GLY A 109 -6.99 3.38 -14.64
CA GLY A 109 -7.76 2.14 -14.69
C GLY A 109 -9.25 2.43 -14.53
N GLU A 110 -9.89 1.77 -13.57
CA GLU A 110 -11.32 1.95 -13.26
C GLU A 110 -11.58 3.03 -12.18
N LYS A 111 -10.53 3.61 -11.58
CA LYS A 111 -10.67 4.59 -10.49
C LYS A 111 -10.81 6.00 -11.04
N GLU A 112 -11.91 6.67 -10.66
CA GLU A 112 -12.12 8.10 -10.93
C GLU A 112 -11.24 8.95 -10.02
N ILE A 113 -10.33 9.71 -10.61
CA ILE A 113 -9.41 10.61 -9.89
C ILE A 113 -10.03 11.98 -9.71
N ALA A 114 -10.60 12.53 -10.78
CA ALA A 114 -11.12 13.90 -10.76
C ALA A 114 -12.31 14.11 -11.69
N GLN A 115 -13.12 15.11 -11.37
CA GLN A 115 -14.27 15.57 -12.15
C GLN A 115 -14.34 17.10 -12.19
N GLY A 116 -14.88 17.67 -13.25
CA GLY A 116 -14.99 19.12 -13.41
C GLY A 116 -15.09 19.54 -14.88
N ASP A 117 -14.98 20.84 -15.13
CA ASP A 117 -14.85 21.33 -16.50
C ASP A 117 -13.49 20.95 -17.11
N PHE A 118 -13.41 20.99 -18.44
CA PHE A 118 -12.20 20.60 -19.16
C PHE A 118 -10.94 21.36 -18.71
N HIS A 119 -11.06 22.64 -18.35
CA HIS A 119 -9.90 23.45 -17.95
C HIS A 119 -9.35 22.97 -16.61
N ILE A 120 -10.23 22.68 -15.64
CA ILE A 120 -9.88 22.08 -14.35
C ILE A 120 -9.22 20.71 -14.58
N LEU A 121 -9.86 19.83 -15.35
CA LEU A 121 -9.34 18.49 -15.60
C LEU A 121 -7.97 18.51 -16.28
N TYR A 122 -7.79 19.37 -17.28
CA TYR A 122 -6.51 19.53 -17.96
C TYR A 122 -5.40 19.98 -17.00
N ASN A 123 -5.68 20.95 -16.13
CA ASN A 123 -4.71 21.44 -15.15
C ASN A 123 -4.36 20.36 -14.11
N ILE A 124 -5.35 19.63 -13.60
CA ILE A 124 -5.12 18.51 -12.67
C ILE A 124 -4.22 17.46 -13.33
N ASN A 125 -4.54 17.03 -14.56
CA ASN A 125 -3.75 16.04 -15.28
C ASN A 125 -2.29 16.48 -15.47
N LYS A 126 -2.08 17.75 -15.83
CA LYS A 126 -0.75 18.31 -15.99
C LYS A 126 0.06 18.24 -14.68
N ILE A 127 -0.56 18.55 -13.54
CA ILE A 127 0.10 18.47 -12.23
C ILE A 127 0.45 17.00 -11.91
N ILE A 128 -0.46 16.05 -12.15
CA ILE A 128 -0.19 14.62 -11.97
C ILE A 128 1.05 14.20 -12.77
N GLU A 129 1.12 14.56 -14.05
CA GLU A 129 2.26 14.25 -14.90
C GLU A 129 3.56 14.90 -14.42
N GLU A 130 3.50 16.15 -13.94
CA GLU A 130 4.65 16.87 -13.42
C GLU A 130 5.19 16.20 -12.15
N ILE A 131 4.31 15.81 -11.22
CA ILE A 131 4.68 15.08 -10.00
C ILE A 131 5.37 13.77 -10.37
N ALA A 132 4.70 12.94 -11.16
CA ALA A 132 5.21 11.62 -11.54
C ALA A 132 6.57 11.69 -12.26
N LYS A 133 6.83 12.76 -13.02
CA LYS A 133 8.08 12.92 -13.78
C LYS A 133 9.19 13.58 -12.97
N LYS A 134 8.88 14.56 -12.11
CA LYS A 134 9.88 15.52 -11.60
C LYS A 134 9.92 15.67 -10.08
N ASP A 135 8.89 15.27 -9.36
CA ASP A 135 8.87 15.47 -7.90
C ASP A 135 9.69 14.39 -7.19
N ALA A 136 10.90 14.77 -6.76
CA ALA A 136 11.83 13.85 -6.11
C ALA A 136 11.34 13.41 -4.72
N ASN A 137 10.59 14.25 -4.01
CA ASN A 137 10.10 13.93 -2.67
C ASN A 137 9.00 12.89 -2.75
N ILE A 138 8.02 13.09 -3.65
CA ILE A 138 6.94 12.13 -3.88
C ILE A 138 7.48 10.80 -4.38
N LYS A 139 8.46 10.81 -5.28
CA LYS A 139 9.15 9.60 -5.73
C LYS A 139 9.84 8.87 -4.58
N SER A 140 10.60 9.58 -3.76
CA SER A 140 11.29 8.99 -2.60
C SER A 140 10.30 8.35 -1.62
N LEU A 141 9.11 8.94 -1.42
CA LEU A 141 8.06 8.34 -0.60
C LEU A 141 7.49 7.07 -1.23
N CYS A 142 7.26 7.05 -2.55
CA CYS A 142 6.80 5.86 -3.26
C CYS A 142 7.83 4.72 -3.19
N ASP A 143 9.10 5.04 -3.42
CA ASP A 143 10.23 4.10 -3.29
C ASP A 143 10.30 3.51 -1.86
N GLU A 144 10.15 4.35 -0.83
CA GLU A 144 10.15 3.91 0.57
C GLU A 144 8.97 2.97 0.87
N ILE A 145 7.76 3.31 0.43
CA ILE A 145 6.56 2.47 0.58
C ILE A 145 6.78 1.10 -0.07
N LYS A 146 7.30 1.08 -1.30
CA LYS A 146 7.59 -0.16 -2.02
C LYS A 146 8.64 -1.00 -1.31
N TYR A 147 9.75 -0.39 -0.93
CA TYR A 147 10.83 -1.08 -0.23
C TYR A 147 10.35 -1.69 1.08
N LEU A 148 9.58 -0.93 1.88
CA LEU A 148 9.02 -1.44 3.13
C LEU A 148 8.02 -2.59 2.88
N SER A 149 7.17 -2.47 1.85
CA SER A 149 6.27 -3.54 1.42
C SER A 149 7.03 -4.81 1.06
N GLU A 150 8.11 -4.72 0.27
CA GLU A 150 8.96 -5.85 -0.07
C GLU A 150 9.64 -6.45 1.18
N ALA A 151 10.10 -5.60 2.10
CA ALA A 151 10.68 -6.02 3.37
C ALA A 151 9.71 -6.83 4.25
N THR A 152 8.39 -6.56 4.18
CA THR A 152 7.40 -7.38 4.91
C THR A 152 7.39 -8.83 4.42
N TRP A 153 7.48 -9.04 3.10
CA TRP A 153 7.53 -10.37 2.50
C TRP A 153 8.87 -11.06 2.76
N GLU A 154 9.98 -10.32 2.75
CA GLU A 154 11.28 -10.84 3.13
C GLU A 154 11.30 -11.30 4.60
N HIS A 155 10.72 -10.50 5.50
CA HIS A 155 10.56 -10.87 6.91
C HIS A 155 9.69 -12.11 7.09
N PHE A 156 8.62 -12.24 6.30
CA PHE A 156 7.80 -13.44 6.28
C PHE A 156 8.62 -14.68 5.88
N ASP A 157 9.37 -14.59 4.78
CA ASP A 157 10.11 -15.72 4.23
C ASP A 157 11.28 -16.16 5.10
N LYS A 158 11.91 -15.23 5.80
CA LYS A 158 13.08 -15.50 6.65
C LYS A 158 12.69 -15.80 8.09
N ASN A 159 11.91 -14.93 8.72
CA ASN A 159 11.74 -14.94 10.17
C ASN A 159 10.46 -15.67 10.59
N ILE A 160 9.33 -15.41 9.92
CA ILE A 160 8.06 -16.10 10.21
C ILE A 160 8.15 -17.58 9.85
N ARG A 161 8.75 -17.89 8.69
CA ARG A 161 8.99 -19.29 8.31
C ARG A 161 9.90 -20.01 9.30
N ARG A 162 10.97 -19.35 9.76
CA ARG A 162 11.90 -19.95 10.73
C ARG A 162 11.24 -20.18 12.09
N SER A 163 10.44 -19.23 12.57
CA SER A 163 9.78 -19.33 13.88
C SER A 163 8.77 -20.48 13.96
N LEU A 164 8.21 -20.93 12.84
CA LEU A 164 7.30 -22.08 12.75
C LEU A 164 8.00 -23.42 12.46
N ASN A 165 9.22 -23.41 11.92
CA ASN A 165 9.96 -24.62 11.56
C ASN A 165 11.02 -25.04 12.60
N GLU A 166 11.57 -24.08 13.35
CA GLU A 166 12.62 -24.31 14.36
C GLU A 166 12.11 -24.15 15.81
N GLY A 167 10.82 -23.83 15.97
CA GLY A 167 10.13 -23.66 17.26
C GLY A 167 9.46 -24.92 17.77
#